data_AF-A0A482XSC3-F1
#
_entry.id   AF-A0A482XSC3-F1
#
_cell.length_a   1.000
_cell.length_b   1.000
_cell.length_c   1.000
_cell.angle_alpha   90.00
_cell.angle_beta   90.00
_cell.angle_gamma   90.00
#
_symmetry.space_group_name_H-M   'P 1'
#
loop_
_entity.id
_entity.type
_entity.pdbx_description
1 polymer ?
#
loop_
_entity_poly.entity_id
_entity_poly.type
_entity_poly.pdbx_seq_one_letter_code
_entity_poly.pdbx_strand_id
1 'polypeptide(L)'
;MDHSVKAMRPRGRLVVWRRLLERRRFENDELEALYRRYMFKLQHASVASAVGLFALLTGVLANLSFAYAQTITAQNVYHLLHCVLFILLLVFLNTRLMQDAYLLWVCYAVLFFCLTFCAVALPLAAAGGASGVGGGSVGLVSEGRRVAAEGVWHVVFVVFLAYAMMPLRTCVAASFGLGLPALHLLASLTVDAVYFGHLLSRQITGNVLVFACINVVGLLLHSLLEHAQRRAFLDTRNCIAARLEMEDENEKLERLLLSVLPQHVAMEMKADIISPVEGQFHKIYIQRHENVSILFADIVGFTVLASQCTAQELVRLLNELFGRFDQLANDNRCLRIKILGDCYYCVSGLPEPRSDHAHCCVEMGLDMIDAIA
;
A
#
# COMPACT_ATOMS: atom_id res chain seq x y z
N MET A 1 -14.08 2.45 16.33
CA MET A 1 -15.29 2.71 15.51
C MET A 1 -15.43 1.60 14.50
N ASP A 2 -16.49 0.81 14.65
CA ASP A 2 -16.76 -0.41 13.88
C ASP A 2 -17.34 -0.03 12.50
N HIS A 3 -16.50 0.04 11.46
CA HIS A 3 -16.96 0.26 10.09
C HIS A 3 -17.51 -1.05 9.51
N SER A 4 -18.66 -1.45 10.04
CA SER A 4 -19.50 -2.49 9.46
C SER A 4 -20.13 -1.97 8.18
N VAL A 5 -19.78 -2.62 7.06
CA VAL A 5 -20.33 -2.38 5.71
C VAL A 5 -21.86 -2.51 5.77
N LYS A 6 -22.59 -1.40 5.66
CA LYS A 6 -24.07 -1.37 5.67
C LYS A 6 -24.57 -0.85 4.32
N ALA A 7 -24.96 -1.78 3.46
CA ALA A 7 -25.49 -1.49 2.14
C ALA A 7 -26.90 -0.85 2.17
N MET A 8 -27.07 0.21 1.38
CA MET A 8 -28.33 0.90 1.10
C MET A 8 -29.31 0.00 0.29
N ARG A 9 -30.60 -0.01 0.65
CA ARG A 9 -31.67 -0.74 -0.07
C ARG A 9 -32.32 0.16 -1.14
N PRO A 10 -32.23 -0.20 -2.43
CA PRO A 10 -33.34 0.06 -3.37
C PRO A 10 -33.73 -1.18 -4.22
N ARG A 11 -34.96 -1.16 -4.74
CA ARG A 11 -35.68 -2.26 -5.44
C ARG A 11 -35.29 -2.38 -6.94
N GLY A 12 -35.09 -3.60 -7.45
CA GLY A 12 -35.13 -3.92 -8.90
C GLY A 12 -34.14 -5.01 -9.38
N ARG A 13 -34.52 -5.87 -10.34
CA ARG A 13 -33.69 -6.99 -10.89
C ARG A 13 -32.37 -6.56 -11.55
N LEU A 14 -32.28 -5.32 -12.06
CA LEU A 14 -31.03 -4.73 -12.57
C LEU A 14 -29.95 -4.55 -11.48
N VAL A 15 -30.34 -4.59 -10.20
CA VAL A 15 -29.46 -4.46 -9.04
C VAL A 15 -28.65 -5.73 -8.78
N VAL A 16 -29.07 -6.92 -9.23
CA VAL A 16 -28.30 -8.16 -8.98
C VAL A 16 -26.99 -8.16 -9.77
N TRP A 17 -27.05 -7.78 -11.05
CA TRP A 17 -25.88 -7.64 -11.89
C TRP A 17 -24.99 -6.48 -11.44
N ARG A 18 -25.56 -5.30 -11.14
CA ARG A 18 -24.79 -4.20 -10.53
C ARG A 18 -24.19 -4.57 -9.18
N ARG A 19 -24.91 -5.29 -8.30
CA ARG A 19 -24.37 -5.78 -7.01
C ARG A 19 -23.32 -6.85 -7.18
N LEU A 20 -23.27 -7.61 -8.28
CA LEU A 20 -22.19 -8.55 -8.54
C LEU A 20 -20.95 -7.84 -9.12
N LEU A 21 -21.15 -6.82 -9.96
CA LEU A 21 -20.09 -6.04 -10.59
C LEU A 21 -19.50 -4.93 -9.68
N GLU A 22 -20.31 -4.28 -8.84
CA GLU A 22 -19.93 -3.14 -7.97
C GLU A 22 -19.72 -3.53 -6.50
N ARG A 23 -19.88 -4.82 -6.12
CA ARG A 23 -19.86 -5.29 -4.72
C ARG A 23 -18.59 -5.00 -3.93
N ARG A 24 -17.51 -4.62 -4.60
CA ARG A 24 -16.17 -4.62 -4.03
C ARG A 24 -15.55 -3.24 -3.89
N ARG A 25 -16.25 -2.17 -4.25
CA ARG A 25 -15.75 -0.81 -4.01
C ARG A 25 -15.86 -0.47 -2.52
N PHE A 26 -14.85 0.20 -1.97
CA PHE A 26 -14.99 0.79 -0.63
C PHE A 26 -16.08 1.87 -0.63
N GLU A 27 -16.82 2.01 0.48
CA GLU A 27 -17.87 3.03 0.62
C GLU A 27 -17.29 4.46 0.60
N ASN A 28 -16.05 4.63 1.07
CA ASN A 28 -15.33 5.90 1.02
C ASN A 28 -14.49 5.99 -0.28
N ASP A 29 -14.75 7.02 -1.09
CA ASP A 29 -14.06 7.27 -2.35
C ASP A 29 -12.57 7.58 -2.18
N GLU A 30 -12.17 8.21 -1.08
CA GLU A 30 -10.77 8.44 -0.75
C GLU A 30 -10.05 7.13 -0.42
N LEU A 31 -10.73 6.24 0.32
CA LEU A 31 -10.20 4.92 0.65
C LEU A 31 -10.02 4.07 -0.61
N GLU A 32 -10.97 4.16 -1.54
CA GLU A 32 -10.86 3.51 -2.85
C GLU A 32 -9.73 4.11 -3.69
N ALA A 33 -9.52 5.44 -3.65
CA ALA A 33 -8.40 6.08 -4.33
C ALA A 33 -7.04 5.65 -3.74
N LEU A 34 -6.93 5.55 -2.42
CA LEU A 34 -5.75 5.04 -1.71
C LEU A 34 -5.48 3.57 -2.04
N TYR A 35 -6.53 2.73 -2.03
CA TYR A 35 -6.42 1.34 -2.44
C TYR A 35 -5.92 1.20 -3.88
N ARG A 36 -6.43 2.02 -4.82
CA ARG A 36 -5.95 2.00 -6.22
C ARG A 36 -4.47 2.35 -6.32
N ARG A 37 -3.99 3.35 -5.57
CA ARG A 37 -2.56 3.71 -5.52
C ARG A 37 -1.70 2.60 -4.90
N TYR A 38 -2.18 2.01 -3.81
CA TYR A 38 -1.50 0.87 -3.17
C TYR A 38 -1.39 -0.32 -4.11
N MET A 39 -2.49 -0.68 -4.74
CA MET A 39 -2.57 -1.77 -5.71
C MET A 39 -1.67 -1.53 -6.92
N PHE A 40 -1.64 -0.30 -7.42
CA PHE A 40 -0.79 0.10 -8.55
C PHE A 40 0.68 -0.26 -8.29
N LYS A 41 1.20 0.09 -7.10
CA LYS A 41 2.59 -0.22 -6.73
C LYS A 41 2.82 -1.71 -6.53
N LEU A 42 1.85 -2.41 -5.93
CA LEU A 42 1.94 -3.84 -5.66
C LEU A 42 1.89 -4.69 -6.94
N GLN A 43 1.06 -4.29 -7.92
CA GLN A 43 0.81 -5.08 -9.14
C GLN A 43 1.73 -4.71 -10.30
N HIS A 44 2.53 -3.65 -10.22
CA HIS A 44 3.52 -3.32 -11.25
C HIS A 44 4.45 -4.51 -11.57
N ALA A 45 4.98 -5.17 -10.53
CA ALA A 45 5.83 -6.36 -10.70
C ALA A 45 5.08 -7.53 -11.35
N SER A 46 3.80 -7.71 -11.00
CA SER A 46 2.95 -8.76 -11.59
C SER A 46 2.67 -8.50 -13.07
N VAL A 47 2.34 -7.26 -13.46
CA VAL A 47 2.15 -6.88 -14.86
C VAL A 47 3.46 -7.01 -15.65
N ALA A 48 4.58 -6.57 -15.08
CA ALA A 48 5.90 -6.74 -15.69
C ALA A 48 6.22 -8.23 -15.90
N SER A 49 5.92 -9.09 -14.93
CA SER A 49 6.11 -10.54 -15.05
C SER A 49 5.22 -11.15 -16.16
N ALA A 50 3.99 -10.68 -16.31
CA ALA A 50 3.08 -11.14 -17.36
C ALA A 50 3.57 -10.76 -18.77
N VAL A 51 4.02 -9.51 -18.93
CA VAL A 51 4.60 -9.03 -20.20
C VAL A 51 5.91 -9.78 -20.51
N GLY A 52 6.75 -10.01 -19.50
CA GLY A 52 7.97 -10.82 -19.64
C GLY A 52 7.69 -12.26 -20.06
N LEU A 53 6.66 -12.89 -19.49
CA LEU A 53 6.22 -14.24 -19.88
C LEU A 53 5.76 -14.30 -21.35
N PHE A 54 5.02 -13.27 -21.81
CA PHE A 54 4.61 -13.17 -23.21
C PHE A 54 5.77 -12.93 -24.17
N ALA A 55 6.73 -12.07 -23.80
CA ALA A 55 7.94 -11.85 -24.58
C ALA A 55 8.76 -13.15 -24.72
N LEU A 56 8.92 -13.88 -23.61
CA LEU A 56 9.62 -15.17 -23.61
C LEU A 56 8.89 -16.18 -24.50
N LEU A 57 7.57 -16.34 -24.32
CA LEU A 57 6.76 -17.29 -25.08
C LEU A 57 6.84 -17.02 -26.59
N THR A 58 6.61 -15.77 -27.00
CA THR A 58 6.63 -15.37 -28.42
C THR A 58 8.02 -15.50 -29.03
N GLY A 59 9.07 -15.19 -28.26
CA GLY A 59 10.46 -15.44 -28.66
C GLY A 59 10.77 -16.92 -28.85
N VAL A 60 10.36 -17.78 -27.91
CA VAL A 60 10.55 -19.23 -28.03
C VAL A 60 9.81 -19.80 -29.23
N LEU A 61 8.56 -19.37 -29.47
CA LEU A 61 7.79 -19.78 -30.65
C LEU A 61 8.44 -19.35 -31.95
N ALA A 62 8.96 -18.11 -32.04
CA ALA A 62 9.67 -17.62 -33.22
C ALA A 62 10.96 -18.42 -33.49
N ASN A 63 11.71 -18.77 -32.44
CA ASN A 63 12.94 -19.55 -32.57
C ASN A 63 12.67 -21.00 -32.96
N LEU A 64 11.70 -21.66 -32.32
CA LEU A 64 11.34 -23.04 -32.63
C LEU A 64 10.80 -23.18 -34.06
N SER A 65 9.94 -22.25 -34.47
CA SER A 65 9.39 -22.24 -35.83
C SER A 65 10.44 -21.95 -36.90
N PHE A 66 11.45 -21.13 -36.61
CA PHE A 66 12.62 -20.95 -37.48
C PHE A 66 13.51 -22.20 -37.55
N ALA A 67 13.82 -22.78 -36.39
CA ALA A 67 14.66 -23.98 -36.29
C ALA A 67 14.03 -25.19 -37.01
N TYR A 68 12.70 -25.30 -36.99
CA TYR A 68 11.99 -26.38 -37.68
C TYR A 68 11.83 -26.11 -39.19
N ALA A 69 11.41 -24.91 -39.58
CA ALA A 69 11.11 -24.61 -40.98
C ALA A 69 12.35 -24.32 -41.84
N GLN A 70 13.48 -23.96 -41.22
CA GLN A 70 14.75 -23.57 -41.88
C GLN A 70 14.59 -22.50 -42.98
N THR A 71 13.45 -21.80 -42.99
CA THR A 71 13.03 -20.80 -43.97
C THR A 71 12.25 -19.70 -43.23
N ILE A 72 12.28 -18.48 -43.78
CA ILE A 72 11.55 -17.34 -43.21
C ILE A 72 10.08 -17.49 -43.60
N THR A 73 9.25 -17.99 -42.67
CA THR A 73 7.79 -18.05 -42.85
C THR A 73 7.12 -16.80 -42.28
N ALA A 74 5.94 -16.46 -42.78
CA ALA A 74 5.16 -15.33 -42.29
C ALA A 74 4.80 -15.46 -40.79
N GLN A 75 4.61 -16.68 -40.30
CA GLN A 75 4.30 -16.95 -38.90
C GLN A 75 5.50 -16.66 -37.98
N ASN A 76 6.72 -16.95 -38.43
CA ASN A 76 7.94 -16.64 -37.67
C ASN A 76 8.12 -15.12 -37.53
N VAL A 77 7.90 -14.37 -38.62
CA VAL A 77 7.95 -12.90 -38.62
C VAL A 77 6.90 -12.32 -37.68
N TYR A 78 5.69 -12.89 -37.66
CA TYR A 78 4.62 -12.47 -36.76
C TYR A 78 4.97 -12.67 -35.28
N HIS A 79 5.46 -13.86 -34.91
CA HIS A 79 5.87 -14.13 -33.53
C HIS A 79 7.06 -13.27 -33.09
N LEU A 80 8.00 -12.98 -34.00
CA LEU A 80 9.11 -12.08 -33.75
C LEU A 80 8.63 -10.64 -33.51
N LEU A 81 7.69 -10.15 -34.34
CA LEU A 81 7.10 -8.81 -34.17
C LEU A 81 6.40 -8.68 -32.81
N HIS A 82 5.64 -9.70 -32.41
CA HIS A 82 5.01 -9.75 -31.09
C HIS A 82 6.03 -9.77 -29.95
N CYS A 83 7.12 -10.51 -30.10
CA CYS A 83 8.22 -10.54 -29.13
C CYS A 83 8.82 -9.14 -28.94
N VAL A 84 9.13 -8.44 -30.04
CA VAL A 84 9.65 -7.08 -30.00
C VAL A 84 8.65 -6.12 -29.33
N LEU A 85 7.37 -6.21 -29.64
CA LEU A 85 6.33 -5.37 -29.02
C LEU A 85 6.25 -5.59 -27.49
N PHE A 86 6.25 -6.85 -27.03
CA PHE A 86 6.23 -7.14 -25.59
C PHE A 86 7.54 -6.73 -24.89
N ILE A 87 8.69 -6.84 -25.55
CA ILE A 87 9.96 -6.30 -25.01
C ILE A 87 9.90 -4.78 -24.90
N LEU A 88 9.39 -4.07 -25.90
CA LEU A 88 9.22 -2.62 -25.85
C LEU A 88 8.29 -2.20 -24.71
N LEU A 89 7.18 -2.91 -24.52
CA LEU A 89 6.29 -2.70 -23.37
C LEU A 89 7.02 -2.98 -22.06
N LEU A 90 7.80 -4.06 -21.95
CA LEU A 90 8.55 -4.39 -20.74
C LEU A 90 9.60 -3.32 -20.41
N VAL A 91 10.31 -2.81 -21.41
CA VAL A 91 11.25 -1.70 -21.24
C VAL A 91 10.50 -0.46 -20.77
N PHE A 92 9.38 -0.13 -21.41
CA PHE A 92 8.53 0.98 -21.01
C PHE A 92 8.07 0.86 -19.55
N LEU A 93 7.57 -0.30 -19.13
CA LEU A 93 7.17 -0.58 -17.74
C LEU A 93 8.30 -0.35 -16.73
N ASN A 94 9.55 -0.64 -17.10
CA ASN A 94 10.72 -0.50 -16.23
C ASN A 94 11.38 0.88 -16.31
N THR A 95 10.94 1.77 -17.21
CA THR A 95 11.49 3.13 -17.28
C THR A 95 10.94 4.02 -16.17
N ARG A 96 11.73 5.01 -15.75
CA ARG A 96 11.30 6.07 -14.81
C ARG A 96 10.18 6.98 -15.35
N LEU A 97 9.82 6.84 -16.63
CA LEU A 97 8.74 7.59 -17.29
C LEU A 97 7.35 7.06 -16.92
N MET A 98 7.26 5.88 -16.33
CA MET A 98 5.99 5.27 -15.91
C MET A 98 5.40 5.99 -14.70
N GLN A 99 4.44 6.88 -14.97
CA GLN A 99 3.58 7.47 -13.94
C GLN A 99 2.40 6.56 -13.60
N ASP A 100 1.86 6.77 -12.40
CA ASP A 100 0.72 6.01 -11.84
C ASP A 100 -0.56 6.03 -12.71
N ALA A 101 -0.69 6.99 -13.62
CA ALA A 101 -1.83 7.08 -14.52
C ALA A 101 -1.75 6.13 -15.74
N TYR A 102 -0.54 5.71 -16.15
CA TYR A 102 -0.35 5.00 -17.42
C TYR A 102 -0.49 3.48 -17.33
N LEU A 103 -0.31 2.84 -16.16
CA LEU A 103 -0.35 1.37 -16.06
C LEU A 103 -1.70 0.78 -16.49
N LEU A 104 -2.82 1.46 -16.22
CA LEU A 104 -4.13 0.98 -16.66
C LEU A 104 -4.21 0.97 -18.20
N TRP A 105 -3.71 2.02 -18.85
CA TRP A 105 -3.61 2.08 -20.31
C TRP A 105 -2.66 1.01 -20.87
N VAL A 106 -1.54 0.77 -20.19
CA VAL A 106 -0.62 -0.32 -20.52
C VAL A 106 -1.31 -1.68 -20.41
N CYS A 107 -2.13 -1.92 -19.38
CA CYS A 107 -2.89 -3.17 -19.26
C CYS A 107 -3.87 -3.34 -20.43
N TYR A 108 -4.55 -2.28 -20.86
CA TYR A 108 -5.40 -2.32 -22.06
C TYR A 108 -4.60 -2.57 -23.34
N ALA A 109 -3.41 -1.97 -23.47
CA ALA A 109 -2.51 -2.24 -24.59
C ALA A 109 -2.04 -3.71 -24.60
N VAL A 110 -1.68 -4.27 -23.44
CA VAL A 110 -1.31 -5.67 -23.32
C VAL A 110 -2.47 -6.59 -23.69
N LEU A 111 -3.70 -6.32 -23.21
CA LEU A 111 -4.90 -7.06 -23.63
C LEU A 111 -5.12 -7.01 -25.14
N PHE A 112 -4.92 -5.85 -25.76
CA PHE A 112 -5.02 -5.69 -27.22
C PHE A 112 -4.00 -6.57 -27.95
N PHE A 113 -2.73 -6.54 -27.55
CA PHE A 113 -1.71 -7.42 -28.17
C PHE A 113 -1.93 -8.90 -27.87
N CYS A 114 -2.54 -9.25 -26.74
CA CYS A 114 -2.95 -10.62 -26.46
C CYS A 114 -4.08 -11.07 -27.40
N LEU A 115 -5.04 -10.18 -27.68
CA LEU A 115 -6.11 -10.43 -28.64
C LEU A 115 -5.54 -10.69 -30.05
N THR A 116 -4.60 -9.84 -30.52
CA THR A 116 -3.99 -10.05 -31.83
C THR A 116 -3.17 -11.34 -31.85
N PHE A 117 -2.41 -11.65 -30.80
CA PHE A 117 -1.70 -12.93 -30.67
C PHE A 117 -2.64 -14.14 -30.83
N CYS A 118 -3.83 -14.10 -30.23
CA CYS A 118 -4.85 -15.13 -30.41
C CYS A 118 -5.48 -15.11 -31.82
N ALA A 119 -5.62 -13.94 -32.45
CA ALA A 119 -6.27 -13.80 -33.77
C ALA A 119 -5.58 -14.61 -34.88
N VAL A 120 -4.25 -14.74 -34.84
CA VAL A 120 -3.50 -15.55 -35.81
C VAL A 120 -3.66 -17.05 -35.57
N ALA A 121 -3.96 -17.43 -34.33
CA ALA A 121 -4.21 -18.82 -33.96
C ALA A 121 -5.68 -19.25 -34.17
N LEU A 122 -6.55 -18.35 -34.65
CA LEU A 122 -7.93 -18.71 -34.95
C LEU A 122 -8.00 -19.60 -36.19
N PRO A 123 -8.74 -20.73 -36.13
CA PRO A 123 -9.03 -21.52 -37.30
C PRO A 123 -10.07 -20.76 -38.14
N LEU A 124 -9.62 -19.79 -38.94
CA LEU A 124 -10.45 -19.12 -39.95
C LEU A 124 -10.39 -19.91 -41.26
N ALA A 125 -11.55 -20.18 -41.86
CA ALA A 125 -11.60 -20.66 -43.23
C ALA A 125 -11.09 -19.54 -44.13
N ALA A 126 -10.23 -19.86 -45.11
CA ALA A 126 -9.93 -18.91 -46.17
C ALA A 126 -11.25 -18.64 -46.94
N ALA A 127 -11.94 -17.55 -46.59
CA ALA A 127 -13.06 -17.05 -47.36
C ALA A 127 -12.52 -16.50 -48.69
N GLY A 128 -12.23 -17.40 -49.63
CA GLY A 128 -11.55 -17.07 -50.88
C GLY A 128 -11.55 -18.21 -51.91
N GLY A 129 -12.56 -19.07 -51.86
CA GLY A 129 -12.76 -20.15 -52.83
C GLY A 129 -14.01 -19.95 -53.69
N ALA A 130 -14.27 -18.73 -54.17
CA ALA A 130 -15.24 -18.51 -55.23
C ALA A 130 -14.80 -17.35 -56.13
N SER A 131 -14.66 -17.66 -57.42
CA SER A 131 -14.36 -16.80 -58.58
C SER A 131 -12.93 -16.27 -58.73
N GLY A 132 -12.35 -16.58 -59.89
CA GLY A 132 -11.00 -16.18 -60.27
C GLY A 132 -10.86 -14.73 -60.72
N VAL A 133 -9.67 -14.47 -61.26
CA VAL A 133 -9.13 -13.23 -61.86
C VAL A 133 -8.21 -12.44 -60.93
N GLY A 134 -6.90 -12.61 -61.19
CA GLY A 134 -5.84 -11.59 -61.20
C GLY A 134 -5.77 -10.56 -60.07
N GLY A 135 -4.78 -10.71 -59.19
CA GLY A 135 -4.27 -9.63 -58.35
C GLY A 135 -3.48 -10.16 -57.16
N GLY A 136 -2.17 -9.90 -57.13
CA GLY A 136 -1.27 -10.38 -56.08
C GLY A 136 -1.66 -9.90 -54.69
N SER A 137 -2.26 -10.79 -53.90
CA SER A 137 -2.41 -10.64 -52.46
C SER A 137 -1.43 -11.57 -51.75
N VAL A 138 -0.55 -10.97 -50.96
CA VAL A 138 0.45 -11.58 -50.09
C VAL A 138 -0.09 -12.84 -49.40
N GLY A 139 0.45 -14.00 -49.78
CA GLY A 139 0.08 -15.30 -49.25
C GLY A 139 0.48 -15.45 -47.79
N LEU A 140 -0.46 -15.22 -46.88
CA LEU A 140 -0.35 -15.48 -45.45
C LEU A 140 -1.22 -16.69 -45.05
N VAL A 141 -1.21 -17.75 -45.86
CA VAL A 141 -2.01 -18.95 -45.61
C VAL A 141 -1.08 -20.17 -45.74
N SER A 142 -0.67 -20.69 -44.59
CA SER A 142 -0.05 -22.02 -44.49
C SER A 142 -1.05 -23.07 -44.99
N GLU A 143 -0.67 -23.84 -46.01
CA GLU A 143 -1.42 -24.94 -46.64
C GLU A 143 -1.57 -26.19 -45.72
N GLY A 144 -1.82 -25.98 -44.43
CA GLY A 144 -2.14 -27.03 -43.47
C GLY A 144 -3.65 -27.17 -43.29
N ARG A 145 -4.14 -28.40 -43.18
CA ARG A 145 -5.54 -28.72 -42.85
C ARG A 145 -5.85 -28.21 -41.44
N ARG A 146 -6.40 -27.00 -41.31
CA ARG A 146 -6.75 -26.39 -40.02
C ARG A 146 -7.81 -27.22 -39.31
N VAL A 147 -7.57 -27.54 -38.04
CA VAL A 147 -8.47 -28.32 -37.16
C VAL A 147 -9.03 -27.39 -36.09
N ALA A 148 -10.27 -27.59 -35.63
CA ALA A 148 -10.84 -26.76 -34.56
C ALA A 148 -10.09 -26.80 -33.22
N ALA A 149 -9.19 -27.77 -33.01
CA ALA A 149 -8.31 -27.82 -31.86
C ALA A 149 -7.11 -26.83 -31.94
N GLU A 150 -6.83 -26.28 -33.12
CA GLU A 150 -5.78 -25.28 -33.30
C GLU A 150 -6.14 -23.98 -32.57
N GLY A 151 -5.17 -23.40 -31.89
CA GLY A 151 -5.34 -22.13 -31.16
C GLY A 151 -5.99 -22.22 -29.78
N VAL A 152 -6.58 -23.36 -29.39
CA VAL A 152 -7.21 -23.53 -28.07
C VAL A 152 -6.25 -23.21 -26.93
N TRP A 153 -4.99 -23.66 -27.03
CA TRP A 153 -3.98 -23.39 -26.00
C TRP A 153 -3.59 -21.90 -25.90
N HIS A 154 -3.59 -21.18 -27.03
CA HIS A 154 -3.30 -19.73 -27.03
C HIS A 154 -4.40 -19.00 -26.25
N VAL A 155 -5.66 -19.33 -26.53
CA VAL A 155 -6.84 -18.78 -25.84
C VAL A 155 -6.78 -19.07 -24.35
N VAL A 156 -6.55 -20.33 -23.97
CA VAL A 156 -6.48 -20.75 -22.56
C VAL A 156 -5.38 -19.97 -21.82
N PHE A 157 -4.19 -19.87 -22.40
CA PHE A 157 -3.07 -19.16 -21.80
C PHE A 157 -3.36 -17.66 -21.61
N VAL A 158 -3.88 -17.00 -22.64
CA VAL A 158 -4.21 -15.57 -22.60
C VAL A 158 -5.32 -15.26 -21.60
N VAL A 159 -6.38 -16.08 -21.57
CA VAL A 159 -7.47 -15.92 -20.61
C VAL A 159 -6.97 -16.14 -19.17
N PHE A 160 -6.13 -17.14 -18.94
CA PHE A 160 -5.51 -17.37 -17.63
C PHE A 160 -4.69 -16.15 -17.18
N LEU A 161 -3.80 -15.64 -18.03
CA LEU A 161 -2.94 -14.51 -17.67
C LEU A 161 -3.74 -13.23 -17.42
N ALA A 162 -4.81 -13.00 -18.19
CA ALA A 162 -5.71 -11.86 -18.03
C ALA A 162 -6.45 -11.91 -16.68
N TYR A 163 -6.84 -13.08 -16.18
CA TYR A 163 -7.46 -13.21 -14.86
C TYR A 163 -6.45 -13.17 -13.71
N ALA A 164 -5.30 -13.83 -13.86
CA ALA A 164 -4.36 -14.06 -12.77
C ALA A 164 -3.40 -12.88 -12.53
N MET A 165 -2.91 -12.24 -13.58
CA MET A 165 -1.79 -11.29 -13.48
C MET A 165 -2.17 -9.84 -13.81
N MET A 166 -3.32 -9.61 -14.43
CA MET A 166 -3.73 -8.27 -14.83
C MET A 166 -4.60 -7.57 -13.77
N PRO A 167 -4.29 -6.32 -13.41
CA PRO A 167 -4.99 -5.51 -12.42
C PRO A 167 -6.29 -4.90 -12.99
N LEU A 168 -7.12 -5.72 -13.64
CA LEU A 168 -8.33 -5.27 -14.33
C LEU A 168 -9.54 -5.35 -13.42
N ARG A 169 -10.57 -4.57 -13.73
CA ARG A 169 -11.89 -4.75 -13.11
C ARG A 169 -12.43 -6.13 -13.50
N THR A 170 -13.07 -6.81 -12.55
CA THR A 170 -13.71 -8.11 -12.74
C THR A 170 -14.57 -8.18 -14.01
N CYS A 171 -15.29 -7.11 -14.32
CA CYS A 171 -16.16 -7.01 -15.49
C CYS A 171 -15.38 -7.00 -16.81
N VAL A 172 -14.26 -6.27 -16.85
CA VAL A 172 -13.40 -6.19 -18.03
C VAL A 172 -12.72 -7.52 -18.25
N ALA A 173 -12.14 -8.11 -17.20
CA ALA A 173 -11.52 -9.44 -17.27
C ALA A 173 -12.52 -10.51 -17.70
N ALA A 174 -13.75 -10.48 -17.17
CA ALA A 174 -14.82 -11.40 -17.56
C ALA A 174 -15.28 -11.20 -19.01
N SER A 175 -15.42 -9.95 -19.47
CA SER A 175 -15.79 -9.66 -20.85
C SER A 175 -14.73 -10.17 -21.85
N PHE A 176 -13.45 -10.01 -21.52
CA PHE A 176 -12.34 -10.52 -22.32
C PHE A 176 -12.28 -12.06 -22.27
N GLY A 177 -12.42 -12.64 -21.07
CA GLY A 177 -12.42 -14.09 -20.83
C GLY A 177 -13.57 -14.83 -21.50
N LEU A 178 -14.73 -14.20 -21.73
CA LEU A 178 -15.85 -14.78 -22.46
C LEU A 178 -15.80 -14.47 -23.96
N GLY A 179 -15.43 -13.23 -24.33
CA GLY A 179 -15.43 -12.79 -25.71
C GLY A 179 -14.41 -13.53 -26.58
N LEU A 180 -13.21 -13.77 -26.05
CA LEU A 180 -12.11 -14.38 -26.81
C LEU A 180 -12.36 -15.88 -27.09
N PRO A 181 -12.81 -16.71 -26.13
CA PRO A 181 -13.30 -18.06 -26.41
C PRO A 181 -14.53 -18.12 -27.31
N ALA A 182 -15.48 -17.18 -27.17
CA ALA A 182 -16.65 -17.14 -28.05
C ALA A 182 -16.24 -16.86 -29.50
N LEU A 183 -15.30 -15.94 -29.72
CA LEU A 183 -14.74 -15.66 -31.05
C LEU A 183 -14.02 -16.88 -31.63
N HIS A 184 -13.26 -17.61 -30.81
CA HIS A 184 -12.60 -18.86 -31.23
C HIS A 184 -13.63 -19.95 -31.61
N LEU A 185 -14.67 -20.14 -30.79
CA LEU A 185 -15.75 -21.10 -31.08
C LEU A 185 -16.51 -20.75 -32.36
N LEU A 186 -16.78 -19.46 -32.61
CA LEU A 186 -17.41 -19.00 -33.85
C LEU A 186 -16.53 -19.31 -35.06
N ALA A 187 -15.23 -19.05 -34.97
CA ALA A 187 -14.28 -19.39 -36.03
C ALA A 187 -14.24 -20.92 -36.28
N SER A 188 -14.13 -21.73 -35.23
CA SER A 188 -14.16 -23.19 -35.33
C SER A 188 -15.44 -23.72 -35.99
N LEU A 189 -16.60 -23.14 -35.67
CA LEU A 189 -17.88 -23.50 -36.29
C LEU A 189 -17.89 -23.22 -37.81
N THR A 190 -17.28 -22.10 -38.25
CA THR A 190 -17.24 -21.75 -39.69
C THR A 190 -16.35 -22.66 -40.50
N VAL A 191 -15.24 -23.16 -39.94
CA VAL A 191 -14.32 -24.07 -40.63
C VAL A 191 -14.89 -25.48 -40.68
N ASP A 192 -15.30 -26.03 -39.55
CA ASP A 192 -15.67 -27.46 -39.48
C ASP A 192 -17.01 -27.75 -40.16
N ALA A 193 -17.93 -26.78 -40.24
CA ALA A 193 -19.17 -26.91 -41.02
C ALA A 193 -18.90 -27.15 -42.52
N VAL A 194 -17.75 -26.71 -43.03
CA VAL A 194 -17.35 -26.86 -44.45
C VAL A 194 -16.59 -28.16 -44.70
N TYR A 195 -15.85 -28.68 -43.71
CA TYR A 195 -14.88 -29.79 -43.95
C TYR A 195 -15.14 -31.10 -43.19
N PHE A 196 -15.87 -31.10 -42.06
CA PHE A 196 -15.93 -32.28 -41.16
C PHE A 196 -17.25 -32.44 -40.36
N GLY A 197 -18.32 -32.92 -40.99
CA GLY A 197 -19.63 -33.05 -40.33
C GLY A 197 -19.73 -34.05 -39.14
N HIS A 198 -18.98 -35.15 -39.13
CA HIS A 198 -19.14 -36.22 -38.11
C HIS A 198 -18.26 -36.03 -36.85
N LEU A 199 -17.16 -35.26 -36.93
CA LEU A 199 -16.26 -34.99 -35.79
C LEU A 199 -16.51 -33.65 -35.09
N LEU A 200 -17.34 -32.80 -35.70
CA LEU A 200 -17.72 -31.46 -35.26
C LEU A 200 -18.22 -31.43 -33.81
N SER A 201 -19.16 -32.31 -33.48
CA SER A 201 -19.80 -32.31 -32.15
C SER A 201 -18.82 -32.65 -31.03
N ARG A 202 -17.91 -33.61 -31.27
CA ARG A 202 -16.95 -34.06 -30.26
C ARG A 202 -15.85 -33.03 -30.00
N GLN A 203 -15.34 -32.37 -31.05
CA GLN A 203 -14.28 -31.36 -30.91
C GLN A 203 -14.81 -30.07 -30.27
N ILE A 204 -15.96 -29.57 -30.73
CA ILE A 204 -16.58 -28.36 -30.15
C ILE A 204 -16.96 -28.59 -28.69
N THR A 205 -17.51 -29.76 -28.35
CA THR A 205 -17.82 -30.08 -26.95
C THR A 205 -16.55 -30.05 -26.09
N GLY A 206 -15.43 -30.59 -26.58
CA GLY A 206 -14.13 -30.50 -25.91
C GLY A 206 -13.66 -29.05 -25.69
N ASN A 207 -13.71 -28.23 -26.73
CA ASN A 207 -13.30 -26.81 -26.66
C ASN A 207 -14.20 -26.02 -25.69
N VAL A 208 -15.51 -26.22 -25.74
CA VAL A 208 -16.48 -25.60 -24.82
C VAL A 208 -16.17 -25.98 -23.38
N LEU A 209 -15.89 -27.26 -23.10
CA LEU A 209 -15.54 -27.73 -21.75
C LEU A 209 -14.26 -27.08 -21.24
N VAL A 210 -13.21 -27.00 -22.06
CA VAL A 210 -11.93 -26.36 -21.69
C VAL A 210 -12.11 -24.87 -21.44
N PHE A 211 -12.85 -24.17 -22.31
CA PHE A 211 -13.12 -22.74 -22.16
C PHE A 211 -14.02 -22.40 -20.96
N ALA A 212 -14.99 -23.25 -20.67
CA ALA A 212 -15.80 -23.14 -19.45
C ALA A 212 -14.93 -23.35 -18.20
N CYS A 213 -14.07 -24.38 -18.20
CA CYS A 213 -13.17 -24.67 -17.09
C CYS A 213 -12.22 -23.50 -16.80
N ILE A 214 -11.52 -22.98 -17.82
CA ILE A 214 -10.57 -21.89 -17.61
C ILE A 214 -11.24 -20.58 -17.17
N ASN A 215 -12.45 -20.30 -17.62
CA ASN A 215 -13.20 -19.13 -17.16
C ASN A 215 -13.66 -19.27 -15.71
N VAL A 216 -14.12 -20.45 -15.30
CA VAL A 216 -14.50 -20.71 -13.90
C VAL A 216 -13.27 -20.59 -12.99
N VAL A 217 -12.17 -21.27 -13.33
CA VAL A 217 -10.93 -21.21 -12.56
C VAL A 217 -10.37 -19.78 -12.55
N GLY A 218 -10.33 -19.11 -13.69
CA GLY A 218 -9.85 -17.74 -13.83
C GLY A 218 -10.67 -16.74 -12.99
N LEU A 219 -12.00 -16.82 -13.04
CA LEU A 219 -12.86 -15.95 -12.24
C LEU A 219 -12.70 -16.19 -10.73
N LEU A 220 -12.54 -17.46 -10.32
CA LEU A 220 -12.27 -17.80 -8.92
C LEU A 220 -10.92 -17.26 -8.46
N LEU A 221 -9.84 -17.48 -9.23
CA LEU A 221 -8.51 -16.97 -8.93
C LEU A 221 -8.50 -15.44 -8.84
N HIS A 222 -9.09 -14.76 -9.82
CA HIS A 222 -9.19 -13.31 -9.84
C HIS A 222 -9.98 -12.80 -8.63
N SER A 223 -11.07 -13.46 -8.28
CA SER A 223 -11.88 -13.13 -7.11
C SER A 223 -11.10 -13.30 -5.80
N LEU A 224 -10.34 -14.38 -5.65
CA LEU A 224 -9.53 -14.66 -4.46
C LEU A 224 -8.38 -13.67 -4.32
N LEU A 225 -7.68 -13.36 -5.41
CA LEU A 225 -6.60 -12.37 -5.43
C LEU A 225 -7.10 -10.98 -5.03
N GLU A 226 -8.22 -10.52 -5.60
CA GLU A 226 -8.79 -9.22 -5.25
C GLU A 226 -9.19 -9.16 -3.77
N HIS A 227 -9.80 -10.23 -3.23
CA HIS A 227 -10.15 -10.28 -1.81
C HIS A 227 -8.91 -10.28 -0.91
N ALA A 228 -7.89 -11.07 -1.25
CA ALA A 228 -6.63 -11.13 -0.51
C ALA A 228 -5.95 -9.75 -0.49
N GLN A 229 -5.91 -9.06 -1.62
CA GLN A 229 -5.33 -7.73 -1.76
C GLN A 229 -6.08 -6.66 -0.96
N ARG A 230 -7.42 -6.70 -0.97
CA ARG A 230 -8.24 -5.75 -0.16
C ARG A 230 -8.05 -5.97 1.33
N ARG A 231 -7.95 -7.23 1.77
CA ARG A 231 -7.66 -7.55 3.18
C ARG A 231 -6.26 -7.08 3.56
N ALA A 232 -5.24 -7.42 2.78
CA ALA A 232 -3.87 -6.97 3.02
C ALA A 232 -3.75 -5.45 3.10
N PHE A 233 -4.47 -4.71 2.25
CA PHE A 233 -4.53 -3.25 2.32
C PHE A 233 -5.15 -2.74 3.63
N LEU A 234 -6.29 -3.30 4.06
CA LEU A 234 -6.94 -2.92 5.31
C LEU A 234 -6.08 -3.27 6.53
N ASP A 235 -5.44 -4.43 6.53
CA ASP A 235 -4.55 -4.86 7.61
C ASP A 235 -3.33 -3.93 7.71
N THR A 236 -2.72 -3.59 6.58
CA THR A 236 -1.61 -2.62 6.52
C THR A 236 -2.05 -1.27 7.06
N ARG A 237 -3.21 -0.76 6.65
CA ARG A 237 -3.74 0.52 7.13
C ARG A 237 -4.01 0.49 8.64
N ASN A 238 -4.66 -0.56 9.14
CA ASN A 238 -4.98 -0.69 10.56
C ASN A 238 -3.71 -0.82 11.40
N CYS A 239 -2.69 -1.52 10.90
CA CYS A 239 -1.37 -1.61 11.54
C CYS A 239 -0.69 -0.22 11.62
N ILE A 240 -0.70 0.56 10.53
CA ILE A 240 -0.15 1.92 10.53
C ILE A 240 -0.92 2.82 11.50
N ALA A 241 -2.26 2.76 11.51
CA ALA A 241 -3.07 3.55 12.42
C ALA A 241 -2.78 3.21 13.89
N ALA A 242 -2.72 1.92 14.24
CA ALA A 242 -2.37 1.47 15.58
C ALA A 242 -0.94 1.90 15.99
N ARG A 243 0.02 1.88 15.04
CA ARG A 243 1.38 2.36 15.28
C ARG A 243 1.40 3.86 15.63
N LEU A 244 0.65 4.68 14.90
CA LEU A 244 0.57 6.13 15.16
C LEU A 244 -0.10 6.42 16.51
N GLU A 245 -1.18 5.70 16.84
CA GLU A 245 -1.85 5.82 18.15
C GLU A 245 -0.92 5.44 19.30
N MET A 246 -0.15 4.36 19.14
CA MET A 246 0.88 3.95 20.11
C MET A 246 2.00 4.99 20.26
N GLU A 247 2.42 5.64 19.18
CA GLU A 247 3.43 6.71 19.22
C GLU A 247 2.90 7.93 20.00
N ASP A 248 1.66 8.36 19.77
CA ASP A 248 1.03 9.49 20.47
C ASP A 248 0.84 9.20 21.98
N GLU A 249 0.35 8.00 22.34
CA GLU A 249 0.23 7.60 23.74
C GLU A 249 1.60 7.50 24.42
N ASN A 250 2.62 7.03 23.73
CA ASN A 250 3.99 6.99 24.26
C ASN A 250 4.54 8.42 24.50
N GLU A 251 4.30 9.37 23.59
CA GLU A 251 4.67 10.77 23.81
C GLU A 251 3.95 11.39 25.02
N LYS A 252 2.66 11.11 25.20
CA LYS A 252 1.89 11.58 26.37
C LYS A 252 2.46 11.01 27.67
N LEU A 253 2.75 9.71 27.69
CA LEU A 253 3.37 9.05 28.85
C LEU A 253 4.74 9.65 29.18
N GLU A 254 5.57 9.93 28.16
CA GLU A 254 6.88 10.55 28.36
C GLU A 254 6.77 11.97 28.92
N ARG A 255 5.83 12.79 28.41
CA ARG A 255 5.56 14.12 28.98
C ARG A 255 5.10 14.05 30.44
N LEU A 256 4.22 13.11 30.78
CA LEU A 256 3.76 12.91 32.15
C LEU A 256 4.91 12.46 33.07
N LEU A 257 5.73 11.51 32.62
CA LEU A 257 6.92 11.04 33.35
C LEU A 257 7.84 12.22 33.70
N LEU A 258 8.16 13.05 32.71
CA LEU A 258 9.05 14.21 32.87
C LEU A 258 8.43 15.37 33.67
N SER A 259 7.10 15.41 33.80
CA SER A 259 6.43 16.40 34.66
C SER A 259 6.59 16.11 36.16
N VAL A 260 6.83 14.85 36.52
CA VAL A 260 6.98 14.41 37.92
C VAL A 260 8.44 14.16 38.29
N LEU A 261 9.22 13.65 37.34
CA LEU A 261 10.61 13.24 37.56
C LEU A 261 11.57 14.04 36.69
N PRO A 262 12.71 14.52 37.24
CA PRO A 262 13.78 15.08 36.44
C PRO A 262 14.29 14.08 35.39
N GLN A 263 14.67 14.59 34.21
CA GLN A 263 15.03 13.77 33.05
C GLN A 263 16.12 12.72 33.34
N HIS A 264 17.15 13.07 34.13
CA HIS A 264 18.24 12.16 34.47
C HIS A 264 17.77 10.97 35.33
N VAL A 265 16.84 11.19 36.28
CA VAL A 265 16.25 10.12 37.10
C VAL A 265 15.27 9.29 36.25
N ALA A 266 14.47 9.96 35.41
CA ALA A 266 13.49 9.31 34.54
C ALA A 266 14.16 8.33 33.55
N MET A 267 15.34 8.67 33.02
CA MET A 267 16.11 7.78 32.15
C MET A 267 16.64 6.54 32.89
N GLU A 268 17.18 6.71 34.11
CA GLU A 268 17.64 5.58 34.93
C GLU A 268 16.47 4.66 35.30
N MET A 269 15.34 5.24 35.73
CA MET A 269 14.12 4.49 36.01
C MET A 269 13.60 3.72 34.80
N LYS A 270 13.62 4.33 33.62
CA LYS A 270 13.19 3.67 32.37
C LYS A 270 14.09 2.48 32.05
N ALA A 271 15.41 2.61 32.23
CA ALA A 271 16.35 1.51 32.02
C ALA A 271 16.07 0.35 32.99
N ASP A 272 15.83 0.64 34.27
CA ASP A 272 15.52 -0.37 35.28
C ASP A 272 14.18 -1.08 35.04
N ILE A 273 13.17 -0.41 34.47
CA ILE A 273 11.90 -1.06 34.10
C ILE A 273 12.09 -2.04 32.94
N ILE A 274 12.96 -1.71 31.97
CA ILE A 274 13.24 -2.56 30.80
C ILE A 274 14.06 -3.79 31.21
N SER A 275 15.01 -3.62 32.12
CA SER A 275 15.84 -4.69 32.66
C SER A 275 15.75 -4.70 34.19
N PRO A 276 14.69 -5.31 34.76
CA PRO A 276 14.50 -5.31 36.20
C PRO A 276 15.64 -6.06 36.88
N VAL A 277 16.32 -5.36 37.79
CA VAL A 277 17.29 -5.98 38.69
C VAL A 277 16.51 -6.56 39.86
N GLU A 278 16.43 -7.89 39.94
CA GLU A 278 15.79 -8.55 41.07
C GLU A 278 16.62 -8.33 42.34
N GLY A 279 16.00 -7.75 43.37
CA GLY A 279 16.61 -7.49 44.66
C GLY A 279 15.58 -7.58 45.78
N GLN A 280 16.06 -7.84 47.00
CA GLN A 280 15.20 -8.01 48.18
C GLN A 280 14.59 -6.68 48.68
N PHE A 281 15.09 -5.54 48.20
CA PHE A 281 14.67 -4.19 48.57
C PHE A 281 14.21 -3.39 47.36
N HIS A 282 13.26 -2.47 47.57
CA HIS A 282 12.88 -1.49 46.55
C HIS A 282 14.04 -0.52 46.30
N LYS A 283 14.42 -0.31 45.03
CA LYS A 283 15.50 0.62 44.66
C LYS A 283 15.05 2.06 44.93
N ILE A 284 15.85 2.79 45.72
CA ILE A 284 15.70 4.24 45.94
C ILE A 284 16.81 4.92 45.14
N TYR A 285 16.44 5.88 44.28
CA TYR A 285 17.39 6.61 43.44
C TYR A 285 18.02 7.76 44.25
N ILE A 286 19.25 7.55 44.72
CA ILE A 286 20.02 8.54 45.51
C ILE A 286 21.35 8.78 44.81
N GLN A 287 21.65 10.05 44.52
CA GLN A 287 22.93 10.46 43.92
C GLN A 287 23.57 11.53 44.81
N ARG A 288 24.88 11.38 45.07
CA ARG A 288 25.66 12.37 45.83
C ARG A 288 26.24 13.38 44.86
N HIS A 289 25.94 14.65 45.07
CA HIS A 289 26.50 15.75 44.31
C HIS A 289 27.37 16.64 45.21
N GLU A 290 28.53 17.03 44.69
CA GLU A 290 29.44 17.99 45.32
C GLU A 290 29.39 19.31 44.55
N ASN A 291 29.77 20.42 45.20
CA ASN A 291 29.88 21.75 44.57
C ASN A 291 28.56 22.20 43.91
N VAL A 292 27.51 22.29 44.73
CA VAL A 292 26.19 22.79 44.34
C VAL A 292 25.83 24.02 45.17
N SER A 293 24.96 24.88 44.64
CA SER A 293 24.41 26.04 45.38
C SER A 293 22.91 25.94 45.48
N ILE A 294 22.37 26.17 46.68
CA ILE A 294 20.93 26.05 46.98
C ILE A 294 20.42 27.43 47.37
N LEU A 295 19.30 27.85 46.77
CA LEU A 295 18.59 29.09 47.11
C LEU A 295 17.22 28.76 47.68
N PHE A 296 16.90 29.41 48.80
CA PHE A 296 15.56 29.46 49.38
C PHE A 296 15.06 30.91 49.31
N ALA A 297 13.85 31.09 48.80
CA ALA A 297 13.14 32.36 48.77
C ALA A 297 11.77 32.17 49.41
N ASP A 298 11.43 33.03 50.37
CA ASP A 298 10.18 32.95 51.11
C ASP A 298 9.44 34.28 51.09
N ILE A 299 8.11 34.24 51.04
CA ILE A 299 7.29 35.45 50.94
C ILE A 299 7.11 36.05 52.33
N VAL A 300 7.75 37.19 52.57
CA VAL A 300 7.60 37.91 53.82
C VAL A 300 6.16 38.40 53.97
N GLY A 301 5.52 38.06 55.10
CA GLY A 301 4.16 38.50 55.41
C GLY A 301 3.04 37.72 54.71
N PHE A 302 3.35 36.55 54.13
CA PHE A 302 2.37 35.71 53.42
C PHE A 302 1.12 35.40 54.25
N THR A 303 1.25 35.11 55.55
CA THR A 303 0.09 34.82 56.42
C THR A 303 -0.94 35.95 56.42
N VAL A 304 -0.49 37.21 56.41
CA VAL A 304 -1.39 38.37 56.39
C VAL A 304 -2.06 38.49 55.03
N LEU A 305 -1.29 38.34 53.95
CA LEU A 305 -1.79 38.34 52.57
C LEU A 305 -2.86 37.24 52.36
N ALA A 306 -2.56 36.02 52.77
CA ALA A 306 -3.46 34.87 52.68
C ALA A 306 -4.76 35.06 53.50
N SER A 307 -4.72 35.82 54.59
CA SER A 307 -5.90 36.13 55.40
C SER A 307 -6.85 37.14 54.74
N GLN A 308 -6.35 37.92 53.78
CA GLN A 308 -7.08 38.99 53.10
C GLN A 308 -7.57 38.59 51.70
N CYS A 309 -7.06 37.48 51.15
CA CYS A 309 -7.43 36.98 49.83
C CYS A 309 -8.42 35.81 49.90
N THR A 310 -9.26 35.66 48.89
CA THR A 310 -9.96 34.39 48.69
C THR A 310 -8.99 33.31 48.24
N ALA A 311 -9.35 32.04 48.43
CA ALA A 311 -8.51 30.91 48.02
C ALA A 311 -8.17 30.95 46.52
N GLN A 312 -9.12 31.33 45.66
CA GLN A 312 -8.89 31.43 44.21
C GLN A 312 -7.93 32.57 43.86
N GLU A 313 -8.03 33.72 44.52
CA GLU A 313 -7.12 34.85 44.29
C GLU A 313 -5.70 34.52 44.75
N LEU A 314 -5.56 33.89 45.92
CA LEU A 314 -4.28 33.45 46.45
C LEU A 314 -3.59 32.45 45.51
N VAL A 315 -4.31 31.44 45.03
CA VAL A 315 -3.77 30.45 44.09
C VAL A 315 -3.36 31.10 42.77
N ARG A 316 -4.15 32.04 42.24
CA ARG A 316 -3.78 32.77 41.01
C ARG A 316 -2.50 33.59 41.20
N LEU A 317 -2.40 34.33 42.32
CA LEU A 317 -1.23 35.13 42.64
C LEU A 317 0.03 34.26 42.77
N LEU A 318 -0.04 33.18 43.53
CA LEU A 318 1.07 32.24 43.70
C LEU A 318 1.47 31.59 42.39
N ASN A 319 0.50 31.18 41.56
CA ASN A 319 0.79 30.52 40.28
C ASN A 319 1.43 31.49 39.27
N GLU A 320 1.06 32.77 39.30
CA GLU A 320 1.72 33.80 38.50
C GLU A 320 3.15 34.07 38.99
N LEU A 321 3.33 34.27 40.30
CA LEU A 321 4.65 34.52 40.90
C LEU A 321 5.61 33.36 40.66
N PHE A 322 5.20 32.14 41.01
CA PHE A 322 6.04 30.96 40.81
C PHE A 322 6.22 30.62 39.34
N GLY A 323 5.25 30.94 38.47
CA GLY A 323 5.43 30.84 37.02
C GLY A 323 6.53 31.76 36.49
N ARG A 324 6.66 32.99 37.03
CA ARG A 324 7.77 33.90 36.71
C ARG A 324 9.10 33.36 37.28
N PHE A 325 9.10 32.86 38.51
CA PHE A 325 10.30 32.25 39.10
C PHE A 325 10.76 30.99 38.35
N ASP A 326 9.84 30.19 37.80
CA ASP A 326 10.19 29.04 36.96
C ASP A 326 10.94 29.49 35.69
N GLN A 327 10.52 30.61 35.08
CA GLN A 327 11.20 31.18 33.90
C GLN A 327 12.60 31.68 34.27
N LEU A 328 12.71 32.49 35.33
CA LEU A 328 14.00 32.98 35.83
C LEU A 328 14.95 31.84 36.21
N ALA A 329 14.43 30.77 36.80
CA ALA A 329 15.23 29.59 37.14
C ALA A 329 15.79 28.93 35.88
N ASN A 330 14.99 28.81 34.81
CA ASN A 330 15.47 28.28 33.54
C ASN A 330 16.55 29.17 32.91
N ASP A 331 16.37 30.50 32.94
CA ASP A 331 17.30 31.48 32.37
C ASP A 331 18.64 31.50 33.13
N ASN A 332 18.57 31.45 34.47
CA ASN A 332 19.72 31.36 35.36
C ASN A 332 20.25 29.94 35.55
N ARG A 333 19.72 28.95 34.82
CA ARG A 333 20.16 27.56 34.87
C ARG A 333 20.14 26.95 36.29
N CYS A 334 19.11 27.30 37.04
CA CYS A 334 18.74 26.73 38.32
C CYS A 334 17.62 25.70 38.13
N LEU A 335 17.76 24.53 38.72
CA LEU A 335 16.72 23.51 38.75
C LEU A 335 15.79 23.77 39.94
N ARG A 336 14.51 24.06 39.69
CA ARG A 336 13.50 24.07 40.75
C ARG A 336 13.36 22.67 41.33
N ILE A 337 13.41 22.56 42.66
CA ILE A 337 13.22 21.29 43.34
C ILE A 337 11.76 21.13 43.79
N LYS A 338 11.23 22.08 44.56
CA LYS A 338 9.85 22.05 45.05
C LYS A 338 9.41 23.43 45.56
N ILE A 339 8.11 23.56 45.75
CA ILE A 339 7.46 24.66 46.49
C ILE A 339 6.94 24.10 47.81
N LEU A 340 7.27 24.76 48.92
CA LEU A 340 6.85 24.37 50.27
C LEU A 340 6.03 25.52 50.86
N GLY A 341 4.73 25.52 50.59
CA GLY A 341 3.86 26.65 50.96
C GLY A 341 4.18 27.88 50.14
N ASP A 342 4.62 28.94 50.81
CA ASP A 342 5.10 30.22 50.29
C ASP A 342 6.60 30.23 49.95
N CYS A 343 7.33 29.18 50.34
CA CYS A 343 8.75 29.06 50.06
C CYS A 343 9.02 28.39 48.70
N TYR A 344 9.78 29.08 47.84
CA TYR A 344 10.33 28.56 46.59
C TYR A 344 11.80 28.20 46.79
N TYR A 345 12.23 27.01 46.34
CA TYR A 345 13.65 26.67 46.38
C TYR A 345 14.14 25.93 45.13
N CYS A 346 15.35 26.31 44.72
CA CYS A 346 16.02 25.82 43.54
C CYS A 346 17.51 25.57 43.80
N VAL A 347 18.14 24.78 42.93
CA VAL A 347 19.55 24.40 43.05
C VAL A 347 20.27 24.63 41.74
N SER A 348 21.46 25.21 41.79
CA SER A 348 22.38 25.32 40.67
C SER A 348 23.50 24.28 40.80
N GLY A 349 23.95 23.74 39.66
CA GLY A 349 24.91 22.62 39.61
C GLY A 349 24.29 21.24 39.67
N LEU A 350 22.97 21.13 39.40
CA LEU A 350 22.24 19.88 39.24
C LEU A 350 21.38 19.88 37.97
N PRO A 351 21.27 18.76 37.23
CA PRO A 351 22.02 17.52 37.42
C PRO A 351 23.48 17.61 36.93
N GLU A 352 23.76 18.55 36.02
CA GLU A 352 25.08 18.75 35.45
C GLU A 352 25.93 19.67 36.35
N PRO A 353 27.10 19.21 36.81
CA PRO A 353 28.01 20.05 37.57
C PRO A 353 28.48 21.22 36.72
N ARG A 354 28.55 22.41 37.34
CA ARG A 354 29.02 23.63 36.67
C ARG A 354 29.90 24.41 37.62
N SER A 355 30.91 25.12 37.13
CA SER A 355 31.88 25.85 37.96
C SER A 355 31.34 27.18 38.49
N ASP A 356 30.39 27.78 37.78
CA ASP A 356 29.74 29.07 38.08
C ASP A 356 28.40 28.91 38.84
N HIS A 357 28.16 27.74 39.45
CA HIS A 357 26.89 27.42 40.12
C HIS A 357 26.49 28.47 41.16
N ALA A 358 27.47 29.00 41.91
CA ALA A 358 27.23 30.03 42.91
C ALA A 358 26.82 31.38 42.30
N HIS A 359 27.42 31.76 41.17
CA HIS A 359 27.09 33.00 40.46
C HIS A 359 25.65 32.94 39.93
N CYS A 360 25.29 31.88 39.22
CA CYS A 360 23.93 31.64 38.72
C CYS A 360 22.89 31.67 39.84
N CYS A 361 23.23 31.08 40.99
CA CYS A 361 22.33 31.03 42.13
C CYS A 361 22.10 32.42 42.77
N VAL A 362 23.12 33.28 42.76
CA VAL A 362 23.00 34.66 43.27
C VAL A 362 22.25 35.55 42.28
N GLU A 363 22.58 35.48 40.98
CA GLU A 363 21.85 36.19 39.92
C GLU A 363 20.36 35.84 39.92
N MET A 364 20.03 34.54 40.06
CA MET A 364 18.64 34.10 40.25
C MET A 364 17.95 34.83 41.42
N GLY A 365 18.63 34.99 42.55
CA GLY A 365 18.09 35.69 43.71
C GLY A 365 17.87 37.19 43.45
N LEU A 366 18.78 37.83 42.70
CA LEU A 366 18.65 39.24 42.31
C LEU A 366 17.48 39.43 41.33
N ASP A 367 17.40 38.58 40.31
CA ASP A 367 16.30 38.59 39.34
C ASP A 367 14.94 38.32 40.00
N MET A 368 14.90 37.44 41.01
CA MET A 368 13.69 37.25 41.81
C MET A 368 13.29 38.54 42.51
N ILE A 369 14.23 39.26 43.14
CA ILE A 369 13.94 40.56 43.79
C ILE A 369 13.38 41.55 42.77
N ASP A 370 14.01 41.67 41.61
CA ASP A 370 13.60 42.58 40.54
C ASP A 370 12.23 42.21 39.94
N ALA A 371 11.87 40.93 39.91
CA ALA A 371 10.58 40.47 39.41
C ALA A 371 9.41 40.70 40.39
N ILE A 372 9.70 40.92 41.68
CA ILE A 372 8.71 41.21 42.72
C ILE A 372 8.60 42.72 43.00
N ALA A 373 9.63 43.51 42.65
CA ALA A 373 9.66 44.97 42.75
C ALA A 373 8.68 45.63 41.77
#